data_AF-A0A7S2DNH3-F1
#
_entry.id   AF-A0A7S2DNH3-F1
#
_cell.length_a   1.000
_cell.length_b   1.000
_cell.length_c   1.000
_cell.angle_alpha   90.00
_cell.angle_beta   90.00
_cell.angle_gamma   90.00
#
_symmetry.space_group_name_H-M   'P 1'
#
loop_
_entity.id
_entity.type
_entity.pdbx_description
1 polymer ?
#
loop_
_entity_poly.entity_id
_entity_poly.type
_entity_poly.pdbx_seq_one_letter_code
_entity_poly.pdbx_strand_id
1 'polypeptide(L)'
;MSSSSDKSSRAGPFVQRLRQLKAFEAARQLQLEFMEIDKMNMAKLRDWYKESTGLPDEKDTSQAELVALTKKMHFWMSLPVPELREECNKHNLLDPTMGPLGGEQSESVQLQFLLMMQERKVAWHQRGFEAMRIRKGEDVAAIVDRYEQFKAMSDDELLKAYNDCGLPPDDFLERDERLDILRRLM
;
A
#
# COMPACT_ATOMS: atom_id res chain seq x y z
N MET A 1 15.27 28.03 41.40
CA MET A 1 13.99 28.31 40.73
C MET A 1 14.33 28.94 39.39
N SER A 2 14.41 28.14 38.33
CA SER A 2 14.72 28.61 36.98
C SER A 2 13.52 28.36 36.09
N SER A 3 12.82 29.43 35.74
CA SER A 3 11.79 29.43 34.69
C SER A 3 12.45 29.12 33.35
N SER A 4 12.25 27.90 32.85
CA SER A 4 12.56 27.59 31.45
C SER A 4 11.39 28.05 30.60
N SER A 5 11.72 28.90 29.63
CA SER A 5 10.78 29.68 28.84
C SER A 5 10.06 28.77 27.84
N ASP A 6 8.74 28.78 27.93
CA ASP A 6 7.82 28.28 26.92
C ASP A 6 8.02 29.09 25.62
N LYS A 7 8.70 28.49 24.64
CA LYS A 7 8.95 29.05 23.30
C LYS A 7 7.96 28.50 22.26
N SER A 8 6.72 28.23 22.66
CA SER A 8 5.70 27.74 21.73
C SER A 8 4.52 28.70 21.60
N SER A 9 4.72 29.88 21.02
CA SER A 9 3.59 30.62 20.39
C SER A 9 3.98 31.81 19.53
N ARG A 10 3.14 32.05 18.51
CA ARG A 10 3.02 33.22 17.60
C ARG A 10 3.71 33.16 16.24
N ALA A 11 3.20 32.30 15.37
CA ALA A 11 3.13 32.70 13.96
C ALA A 11 2.12 33.84 13.83
N GLY A 12 2.50 34.99 13.27
CA GLY A 12 1.59 36.13 13.07
C GLY A 12 0.49 35.84 12.02
N PRO A 13 -0.60 36.62 11.99
CA PRO A 13 -1.74 36.40 11.08
C PRO A 13 -1.36 36.28 9.59
N PHE A 14 -0.33 37.01 9.15
CA PHE A 14 0.22 36.95 7.81
C PHE A 14 0.85 35.59 7.49
N VAL A 15 1.64 35.04 8.41
CA VAL A 15 2.28 33.71 8.26
C VAL A 15 1.21 32.62 8.22
N GLN A 16 0.16 32.75 9.02
CA GLN A 16 -0.97 31.81 9.00
C GLN A 16 -1.75 31.87 7.69
N ARG A 17 -2.00 33.07 7.16
CA ARG A 17 -2.65 33.27 5.86
C ARG A 17 -1.80 32.71 4.70
N LEU A 18 -0.48 32.87 4.74
CA LEU A 18 0.42 32.28 3.75
C LEU A 18 0.43 30.74 3.81
N ARG A 19 0.39 30.13 5.00
CA ARG A 19 0.24 28.68 5.13
C ARG A 19 -1.09 28.19 4.55
N GLN A 20 -2.18 28.89 4.83
CA GLN A 20 -3.50 28.56 4.30
C GLN A 20 -3.55 28.67 2.76
N LEU A 21 -2.95 29.70 2.18
CA LEU A 21 -2.87 29.84 0.73
C LEU A 21 -2.09 28.68 0.09
N LYS A 22 -0.93 28.31 0.65
CA LYS A 22 -0.17 27.15 0.17
C LYS A 22 -0.93 25.84 0.30
N ALA A 23 -1.64 25.63 1.41
CA ALA A 23 -2.49 24.46 1.60
C ALA A 23 -3.64 24.42 0.58
N PHE A 24 -4.23 25.58 0.26
CA PHE A 24 -5.28 25.67 -0.74
C PHE A 24 -4.77 25.38 -2.16
N GLU A 25 -3.60 25.92 -2.52
CA GLU A 25 -2.96 25.63 -3.81
C GLU A 25 -2.63 24.14 -3.96
N ALA A 26 -2.07 23.52 -2.91
CA ALA A 26 -1.81 22.08 -2.88
C ALA A 26 -3.09 21.26 -3.03
N ALA A 27 -4.17 21.62 -2.32
CA ALA A 27 -5.47 20.95 -2.43
C ALA A 27 -6.07 21.07 -3.84
N ARG A 28 -5.95 22.25 -4.46
CA ARG A 28 -6.40 22.46 -5.84
C ARG A 28 -5.61 21.61 -6.84
N GLN A 29 -4.29 21.54 -6.67
CA GLN A 29 -3.43 20.73 -7.53
C GLN A 29 -3.78 19.24 -7.39
N LEU A 30 -3.96 18.75 -6.16
CA LEU A 30 -4.38 17.39 -5.89
C LEU A 30 -5.75 17.07 -6.51
N GLN A 31 -6.70 18.01 -6.47
CA GLN A 31 -8.00 17.84 -7.11
C GLN A 31 -7.87 17.67 -8.64
N LEU A 32 -7.00 18.45 -9.29
CA LEU A 32 -6.75 18.30 -10.73
C LEU A 32 -6.15 16.94 -11.05
N GLU A 33 -5.18 16.47 -10.25
CA GLU A 33 -4.60 15.13 -10.40
C GLU A 33 -5.66 14.04 -10.23
N PHE A 34 -6.56 14.17 -9.26
CA PHE A 34 -7.65 13.21 -9.04
C PHE A 34 -8.58 13.12 -10.24
N MET A 35 -8.90 14.26 -10.87
CA MET A 35 -9.72 14.29 -12.09
C MET A 35 -9.03 13.61 -13.27
N GLU A 36 -7.71 13.69 -13.37
CA GLU A 36 -6.96 12.98 -14.41
C GLU A 36 -6.88 11.48 -14.13
N ILE A 37 -6.69 11.08 -12.88
CA ILE A 37 -6.73 9.67 -12.45
C ILE A 37 -8.09 9.04 -12.78
N ASP A 38 -9.20 9.76 -12.56
CA ASP A 38 -10.56 9.26 -12.89
C ASP A 38 -10.77 9.00 -14.38
N LYS A 39 -9.97 9.64 -15.25
CA LYS A 39 -10.03 9.45 -16.71
C LYS A 39 -9.05 8.39 -17.20
N MET A 40 -8.15 7.89 -16.36
CA MET A 40 -7.21 6.85 -16.75
C MET A 40 -7.95 5.55 -17.07
N ASN A 41 -7.54 4.90 -18.16
CA ASN A 41 -8.00 3.56 -18.47
C ASN A 41 -7.24 2.51 -17.64
N MET A 42 -7.73 1.27 -17.66
CA MET A 42 -7.14 0.17 -16.90
C MET A 42 -5.65 -0.06 -17.22
N ALA A 43 -5.24 0.09 -18.48
CA ALA A 43 -3.84 -0.11 -18.89
C ALA A 43 -2.92 0.91 -18.19
N LYS A 44 -3.24 2.20 -18.28
CA LYS A 44 -2.47 3.27 -17.63
C LYS A 44 -2.42 3.11 -16.11
N LEU A 45 -3.52 2.70 -15.49
CA LEU A 45 -3.57 2.46 -14.04
C LEU A 45 -2.68 1.29 -13.63
N ARG A 46 -2.65 0.22 -14.42
CA ARG A 46 -1.74 -0.92 -14.18
C ARG A 46 -0.28 -0.55 -14.38
N ASP A 47 0.03 0.19 -15.43
CA ASP A 47 1.40 0.64 -15.70
C ASP A 47 1.89 1.51 -14.54
N TRP A 48 1.09 2.49 -14.13
CA TRP A 48 1.38 3.32 -12.95
C TRP A 48 1.57 2.46 -11.69
N TYR A 49 0.68 1.49 -11.45
CA TYR A 49 0.75 0.63 -10.26
C TYR A 49 2.04 -0.17 -10.23
N LYS A 50 2.41 -0.82 -11.34
CA LYS A 50 3.65 -1.60 -11.46
C LYS A 50 4.89 -0.72 -11.26
N GLU A 51 4.95 0.40 -11.98
CA GLU A 51 6.10 1.30 -11.96
C GLU A 51 6.29 1.99 -10.61
N SER A 52 5.19 2.38 -9.95
CA SER A 52 5.25 3.19 -8.73
C SER A 52 5.35 2.37 -7.45
N THR A 53 4.93 1.09 -7.47
CA THR A 53 4.86 0.28 -6.24
C THR A 53 5.81 -0.91 -6.22
N GLY A 54 6.24 -1.42 -7.38
CA GLY A 54 7.05 -2.64 -7.46
C GLY A 54 6.32 -3.90 -6.95
N LEU A 55 4.99 -3.84 -6.85
CA LEU A 55 4.16 -4.93 -6.34
C LEU A 55 3.66 -5.87 -7.44
N PRO A 56 3.12 -7.05 -7.07
CA PRO A 56 2.70 -8.06 -8.02
C PRO A 56 1.62 -7.59 -8.99
N ASP A 57 1.60 -8.11 -10.22
CA ASP A 57 0.53 -7.80 -11.18
C ASP A 57 -0.76 -8.55 -10.84
N GLU A 58 -1.56 -7.93 -9.97
CA GLU A 58 -2.82 -8.51 -9.49
C GLU A 58 -3.91 -8.42 -10.56
N LYS A 59 -4.06 -9.48 -11.34
CA LYS A 59 -4.94 -9.49 -12.52
C LYS A 59 -6.41 -9.26 -12.18
N ASP A 60 -6.83 -9.59 -10.97
CA ASP A 60 -8.21 -9.47 -10.52
C ASP A 60 -8.50 -8.12 -9.86
N THR A 61 -7.51 -7.24 -9.69
CA THR A 61 -7.76 -5.89 -9.14
C THR A 61 -8.60 -5.09 -10.12
N SER A 62 -9.69 -4.51 -9.61
CA SER A 62 -10.62 -3.71 -10.39
C SER A 62 -10.06 -2.32 -10.70
N GLN A 63 -10.60 -1.70 -11.74
CA GLN A 63 -10.26 -0.31 -12.07
C GLN A 63 -10.57 0.64 -10.91
N ALA A 64 -11.71 0.44 -10.23
CA ALA A 64 -12.12 1.29 -9.11
C ALA A 64 -11.14 1.22 -7.94
N GLU A 65 -10.62 0.03 -7.62
CA GLU A 65 -9.60 -0.13 -6.59
C GLU A 65 -8.28 0.53 -6.98
N LEU A 66 -7.83 0.37 -8.23
CA LEU A 66 -6.60 1.05 -8.68
C LEU A 66 -6.75 2.57 -8.64
N VAL A 67 -7.88 3.12 -9.11
CA VAL A 67 -8.17 4.57 -9.01
C VAL A 67 -8.12 5.03 -7.56
N ALA A 68 -8.76 4.31 -6.64
CA ALA A 68 -8.77 4.64 -5.23
C ALA A 68 -7.36 4.63 -4.62
N LEU A 69 -6.57 3.59 -4.93
CA LEU A 69 -5.18 3.47 -4.47
C LEU A 69 -4.28 4.58 -5.05
N THR A 70 -4.37 4.85 -6.34
CA THR A 70 -3.59 5.91 -7.01
C THR A 70 -3.90 7.27 -6.38
N LYS A 71 -5.17 7.58 -6.12
CA LYS A 71 -5.57 8.81 -5.43
C LYS A 71 -5.01 8.89 -4.02
N LYS A 72 -5.06 7.81 -3.22
CA LYS A 72 -4.45 7.77 -1.89
C LYS A 72 -2.94 8.01 -1.95
N MET A 73 -2.25 7.41 -2.91
CA MET A 73 -0.81 7.61 -3.09
C MET A 73 -0.47 9.05 -3.44
N HIS A 74 -1.17 9.66 -4.40
CA HIS A 74 -1.00 11.08 -4.73
C HIS A 74 -1.28 12.00 -3.53
N PHE A 75 -2.31 11.67 -2.74
CA PHE A 75 -2.59 12.39 -1.50
C PHE A 75 -1.41 12.31 -0.53
N TRP A 76 -0.89 11.12 -0.21
CA TRP A 76 0.24 10.98 0.69
C TRP A 76 1.54 11.60 0.15
N MET A 77 1.76 11.55 -1.17
CA MET A 77 2.91 12.22 -1.80
C MET A 77 2.86 13.74 -1.64
N SER A 78 1.66 14.32 -1.49
CA SER A 78 1.47 15.75 -1.24
C SER A 78 1.63 16.15 0.23
N LEU A 79 1.60 15.19 1.17
CA LEU A 79 1.67 15.46 2.60
C LEU A 79 3.12 15.73 3.05
N PRO A 80 3.35 16.72 3.93
CA PRO A 80 4.63 16.88 4.61
C PRO A 80 4.87 15.73 5.60
N VAL A 81 6.15 15.46 5.90
CA VAL A 81 6.57 14.36 6.80
C VAL A 81 5.82 14.29 8.14
N PRO A 82 5.55 15.40 8.86
CA PRO A 82 4.79 15.34 10.11
C PRO A 82 3.37 14.78 9.92
N GLU A 83 2.68 15.19 8.85
CA GLU A 83 1.33 14.72 8.52
C GLU A 83 1.35 13.26 8.04
N LEU A 84 2.38 12.86 7.28
CA LEU A 84 2.61 11.44 6.95
C LEU A 84 2.79 10.56 8.19
N ARG A 85 3.54 11.05 9.19
CA ARG A 85 3.70 10.34 10.47
C ARG A 85 2.38 10.20 11.21
N GLU A 86 1.56 11.25 11.22
CA GLU A 86 0.23 11.20 11.82
C GLU A 86 -0.66 10.17 11.11
N GLU A 87 -0.65 10.11 9.78
CA GLU A 87 -1.34 9.07 9.03
C GLU A 87 -0.82 7.67 9.40
N CYS A 88 0.50 7.44 9.39
CA CYS A 88 1.06 6.15 9.78
C CYS A 88 0.68 5.75 11.22
N ASN A 89 0.63 6.71 12.15
CA ASN A 89 0.20 6.48 13.53
C ASN A 89 -1.28 6.08 13.62
N LYS A 90 -2.18 6.70 12.84
CA LYS A 90 -3.61 6.31 12.78
C LYS A 90 -3.78 4.84 12.38
N HIS A 91 -2.86 4.33 11.57
CA HIS A 91 -2.83 2.94 11.14
C HIS A 91 -1.97 2.02 12.02
N ASN A 92 -1.43 2.51 13.14
CA ASN A 92 -0.52 1.79 14.05
C ASN A 92 0.72 1.20 13.35
N LEU A 93 1.25 1.91 12.34
CA LEU A 93 2.40 1.46 11.54
C LEU A 93 3.75 1.85 12.15
N LEU A 94 3.74 2.81 13.07
CA LEU A 94 4.93 3.28 13.77
C LEU A 94 4.90 2.78 15.21
N ASP A 95 6.05 2.29 15.67
CA ASP A 95 6.27 2.03 17.09
C ASP A 95 6.55 3.37 17.80
N PRO A 96 5.90 3.68 18.94
CA PRO A 96 6.18 4.89 19.71
C PRO A 96 7.64 5.04 20.14
N THR A 97 8.40 3.94 20.17
CA THR A 97 9.83 3.92 20.51
C THR A 97 10.75 4.07 19.29
N MET A 98 10.20 3.99 18.07
CA MET A 98 10.97 4.21 16.85
C MET A 98 11.20 5.71 16.61
N GLY A 99 12.48 6.08 16.49
CA GLY A 99 12.89 7.42 16.08
C GLY A 99 12.65 7.70 14.59
N PRO A 100 13.43 8.61 13.97
CA PRO A 100 13.49 8.74 12.52
C PRO A 100 13.71 7.37 11.86
N LEU A 101 12.93 7.07 10.81
CA LEU A 101 13.15 5.85 10.03
C LEU A 101 14.52 5.99 9.35
N GLY A 102 15.51 5.25 9.83
CA GLY A 102 16.85 5.25 9.26
C GLY A 102 16.89 4.56 7.89
N GLY A 103 17.86 4.89 7.04
CA GLY A 103 18.03 4.25 5.73
C GLY A 103 18.57 5.20 4.67
N GLU A 104 18.76 4.69 3.46
CA GLU A 104 19.22 5.49 2.30
C GLU A 104 18.11 6.34 1.69
N GLN A 105 16.84 5.91 1.81
CA GLN A 105 15.69 6.65 1.28
C GLN A 105 15.25 7.76 2.23
N SER A 106 14.66 8.82 1.69
CA SER A 106 14.08 9.88 2.52
C SER A 106 12.95 9.31 3.38
N GLU A 107 12.82 9.87 4.58
CA GLU A 107 11.77 9.50 5.53
C GLU A 107 10.36 9.57 4.92
N SER A 108 10.10 10.57 4.06
CA SER A 108 8.83 10.70 3.36
C SER A 108 8.50 9.49 2.49
N VAL A 109 9.48 8.97 1.74
CA VAL A 109 9.28 7.81 0.87
C VAL A 109 9.02 6.55 1.69
N GLN A 110 9.75 6.39 2.80
CA GLN A 110 9.55 5.26 3.71
C GLN A 110 8.14 5.26 4.34
N LEU A 111 7.67 6.43 4.79
CA LEU A 111 6.30 6.55 5.35
C LEU A 111 5.22 6.31 4.29
N GLN A 112 5.39 6.84 3.09
CA GLN A 112 4.49 6.59 1.96
C GLN A 112 4.42 5.10 1.62
N PHE A 113 5.58 4.41 1.61
CA PHE A 113 5.63 2.97 1.38
C PHE A 113 4.90 2.18 2.47
N LEU A 114 5.06 2.54 3.74
CA LEU A 114 4.32 1.89 4.84
C LEU A 114 2.81 2.02 4.70
N LEU A 115 2.31 3.23 4.38
CA LEU A 115 0.88 3.49 4.17
C LEU A 115 0.34 2.70 2.97
N MET A 116 1.08 2.73 1.87
CA MET A 116 0.78 1.94 0.67
C MET A 116 0.68 0.47 1.00
N MET A 117 1.68 -0.07 1.72
CA MET A 117 1.68 -1.48 2.07
C MET A 117 0.57 -1.87 3.01
N GLN A 118 0.20 -1.00 3.95
CA GLN A 118 -0.95 -1.24 4.80
C GLN A 118 -2.25 -1.33 3.99
N GLU A 119 -2.50 -0.43 3.06
CA GLU A 119 -3.68 -0.50 2.18
C GLU A 119 -3.70 -1.78 1.35
N ARG A 120 -2.54 -2.17 0.81
CA ARG A 120 -2.44 -3.41 0.02
C ARG A 120 -2.67 -4.66 0.86
N LYS A 121 -2.14 -4.73 2.07
CA LYS A 121 -2.39 -5.83 3.00
C LYS A 121 -3.88 -5.96 3.35
N VAL A 122 -4.58 -4.84 3.54
CA VAL A 122 -6.04 -4.86 3.74
C VAL A 122 -6.76 -5.43 2.52
N ALA A 123 -6.41 -4.98 1.31
CA ALA A 123 -7.02 -5.49 0.07
C ALA A 123 -6.74 -6.99 -0.14
N TRP A 124 -5.51 -7.45 0.09
CA TRP A 124 -5.16 -8.87 0.00
C TRP A 124 -5.89 -9.70 1.05
N HIS A 125 -6.01 -9.19 2.27
CA HIS A 125 -6.77 -9.88 3.30
C HIS A 125 -8.24 -10.09 2.92
N GLN A 126 -8.87 -9.06 2.35
CA GLN A 126 -10.25 -9.14 1.85
C GLN A 126 -10.41 -10.15 0.71
N ARG A 127 -9.32 -10.45 -0.02
CA ARG A 127 -9.28 -11.47 -1.07
C ARG A 127 -8.93 -12.88 -0.57
N GLY A 128 -8.82 -13.06 0.74
CA GLY A 128 -8.66 -14.37 1.38
C GLY A 128 -7.22 -14.72 1.78
N PHE A 129 -6.26 -13.82 1.61
CA PHE A 129 -4.90 -14.03 2.10
C PHE A 129 -4.80 -13.78 3.61
N GLU A 130 -3.86 -14.43 4.29
CA GLU A 130 -3.53 -14.14 5.70
C GLU A 130 -2.66 -12.89 5.88
N ALA A 131 -2.80 -11.91 4.99
CA ALA A 131 -1.94 -10.72 4.89
C ALA A 131 -1.77 -9.95 6.20
N MET A 132 -2.80 -9.89 7.05
CA MET A 132 -2.75 -9.15 8.33
C MET A 132 -1.95 -9.87 9.42
N ARG A 133 -1.76 -11.19 9.33
CA ARG A 133 -0.98 -11.98 10.30
C ARG A 133 0.52 -11.89 10.04
N ILE A 134 0.89 -11.64 8.79
CA ILE A 134 2.28 -11.52 8.36
C ILE A 134 2.76 -10.11 8.67
N ARG A 135 3.90 -10.00 9.35
CA ARG A 135 4.41 -8.70 9.83
C ARG A 135 4.87 -7.82 8.66
N LYS A 136 5.79 -8.32 7.83
CA LYS A 136 6.38 -7.58 6.73
C LYS A 136 5.46 -7.58 5.51
N GLY A 137 5.22 -6.41 4.92
CA GLY A 137 4.33 -6.30 3.76
C GLY A 137 4.91 -6.94 2.51
N GLU A 138 6.23 -6.89 2.38
CA GLU A 138 7.00 -7.47 1.27
C GLU A 138 6.88 -9.00 1.24
N ASP A 139 6.85 -9.64 2.40
CA ASP A 139 6.62 -11.09 2.49
C ASP A 139 5.23 -11.45 1.95
N VAL A 140 4.20 -10.64 2.28
CA VAL A 140 2.85 -10.82 1.72
C VAL A 140 2.83 -10.57 0.22
N ALA A 141 3.54 -9.54 -0.26
CA ALA A 141 3.64 -9.26 -1.69
C ALA A 141 4.26 -10.44 -2.44
N ALA A 142 5.31 -11.06 -1.91
CA ALA A 142 5.92 -12.25 -2.50
C ALA A 142 4.96 -13.45 -2.55
N ILE A 143 4.14 -13.64 -1.51
CA ILE A 143 3.08 -14.65 -1.47
C ILE A 143 2.02 -14.39 -2.55
N VAL A 144 1.56 -13.15 -2.67
CA VAL A 144 0.56 -12.77 -3.68
C VAL A 144 1.13 -12.95 -5.09
N ASP A 145 2.39 -12.57 -5.32
CA ASP A 145 3.07 -12.84 -6.60
C ASP A 145 3.10 -14.33 -6.92
N ARG A 146 3.48 -15.15 -5.94
CA ARG A 146 3.52 -16.60 -6.11
C ARG A 146 2.15 -17.18 -6.41
N TYR A 147 1.10 -16.67 -5.79
CA TYR A 147 -0.27 -17.05 -6.07
C TYR A 147 -0.72 -16.67 -7.50
N GLU A 148 -0.39 -15.46 -7.97
CA GLU A 148 -0.68 -15.06 -9.35
C GLU A 148 0.09 -15.92 -10.37
N GLN A 149 1.29 -16.38 -10.04
CA GLN A 149 2.02 -17.37 -10.85
C GLN A 149 1.26 -18.70 -10.90
N PHE A 150 0.74 -19.21 -9.78
CA PHE A 150 -0.08 -20.43 -9.76
C PHE A 150 -1.34 -20.31 -10.61
N LYS A 151 -2.03 -19.16 -10.55
CA LYS A 151 -3.19 -18.91 -11.41
C LYS A 151 -2.86 -18.96 -12.91
N ALA A 152 -1.64 -18.60 -13.28
CA ALA A 152 -1.18 -18.59 -14.67
C ALA A 152 -0.69 -19.97 -15.17
N MET A 153 -0.46 -20.94 -14.28
CA MET A 153 -0.04 -22.29 -14.64
C MET A 153 -1.17 -23.10 -15.30
N SER A 154 -0.82 -24.05 -16.15
CA SER A 154 -1.76 -25.10 -16.59
C SER A 154 -2.21 -25.99 -15.41
N ASP A 155 -3.23 -26.82 -15.62
CA ASP A 155 -3.73 -27.72 -14.56
C ASP A 155 -2.67 -28.74 -14.11
N ASP A 156 -1.92 -29.31 -15.06
CA ASP A 156 -0.84 -30.26 -14.77
C ASP A 156 0.31 -29.60 -13.99
N GLU A 157 0.70 -28.40 -14.38
CA GLU A 157 1.73 -27.62 -13.68
C GLU A 157 1.28 -27.22 -12.28
N LEU A 158 0.01 -26.81 -12.13
CA LEU A 158 -0.57 -26.45 -10.84
C LEU A 158 -0.65 -27.67 -9.91
N LEU A 159 -1.09 -28.82 -10.42
CA LEU A 159 -1.13 -30.06 -9.65
C LEU A 159 0.27 -30.46 -9.16
N LYS A 160 1.27 -30.36 -10.04
CA LYS A 160 2.66 -30.61 -9.67
C LYS A 160 3.13 -29.64 -8.58
N ALA A 161 2.90 -28.34 -8.76
CA ALA A 161 3.30 -27.34 -7.78
C ALA A 161 2.59 -27.51 -6.41
N TYR A 162 1.32 -27.89 -6.42
CA TYR A 162 0.54 -28.22 -5.23
C TYR A 162 1.16 -29.40 -4.47
N ASN A 163 1.55 -30.46 -5.17
CA ASN A 163 2.23 -31.61 -4.59
C ASN A 163 3.63 -31.25 -4.07
N ASP A 164 4.37 -30.38 -4.78
CA ASP A 164 5.68 -29.89 -4.35
C ASP A 164 5.60 -29.04 -3.06
N CYS A 165 4.44 -28.46 -2.75
CA CYS A 165 4.16 -27.82 -1.46
C CYS A 165 3.92 -28.82 -0.31
N GLY A 166 4.01 -30.13 -0.56
CA GLY A 166 3.83 -31.19 0.44
C GLY A 166 2.38 -31.41 0.86
N LEU A 167 1.42 -30.93 0.05
CA LEU A 167 0.00 -31.11 0.30
C LEU A 167 -0.45 -32.51 -0.14
N PRO A 168 -1.46 -33.11 0.51
CA PRO A 168 -1.94 -34.44 0.16
C PRO A 168 -2.40 -34.48 -1.30
N PRO A 169 -1.87 -35.41 -2.12
CA PRO A 169 -2.33 -35.55 -3.49
C PRO A 169 -3.81 -35.92 -3.48
N ASP A 170 -4.61 -35.08 -4.12
CA ASP A 170 -6.04 -35.34 -4.32
C ASP A 170 -6.36 -35.03 -5.78
N ASP A 171 -6.50 -36.12 -6.54
CA ASP A 171 -6.80 -36.09 -7.98
C ASP A 171 -8.23 -35.58 -8.24
N PHE A 172 -9.09 -35.55 -7.22
CA PHE A 172 -10.47 -35.11 -7.33
C PHE A 172 -10.67 -33.63 -7.01
N LEU A 173 -9.67 -32.95 -6.42
CA LEU A 173 -9.77 -31.50 -6.24
C LEU A 173 -9.87 -30.81 -7.60
N GLU A 174 -10.79 -29.87 -7.72
CA GLU A 174 -10.85 -29.03 -8.91
C GLU A 174 -9.77 -27.94 -8.85
N ARG A 175 -9.48 -27.32 -10.00
CA ARG A 175 -8.47 -26.26 -10.11
C ARG A 175 -8.69 -25.15 -9.08
N ASP A 176 -9.93 -24.68 -8.96
CA ASP A 176 -10.28 -23.56 -8.08
C ASP A 176 -10.12 -23.93 -6.60
N GLU A 177 -10.38 -25.18 -6.23
CA GLU A 177 -10.17 -25.67 -4.87
C GLU A 177 -8.68 -25.73 -4.52
N ARG A 178 -7.82 -26.21 -5.44
CA ARG A 178 -6.37 -26.19 -5.25
C ARG A 178 -5.84 -24.77 -5.08
N LEU A 179 -6.33 -23.83 -5.90
CA LEU A 179 -5.95 -22.42 -5.78
C LEU A 179 -6.43 -21.83 -4.45
N ASP A 180 -7.66 -22.12 -4.01
CA ASP A 180 -8.16 -21.61 -2.73
C ASP A 180 -7.35 -22.14 -1.53
N ILE A 181 -6.96 -23.42 -1.55
CA ILE A 181 -6.08 -24.00 -0.54
C ILE A 181 -4.72 -23.30 -0.54
N LEU A 182 -4.08 -23.16 -1.70
CA LEU A 182 -2.78 -22.49 -1.83
C LEU A 182 -2.84 -21.02 -1.35
N ARG A 183 -3.93 -20.31 -1.65
CA ARG A 183 -4.14 -18.92 -1.20
C ARG A 183 -4.21 -18.77 0.32
N ARG A 184 -4.78 -19.77 1.01
CA ARG A 184 -4.96 -19.73 2.47
C ARG A 184 -3.74 -20.20 3.25
N LEU A 185 -2.93 -21.07 2.64
CA LEU A 185 -1.75 -21.65 3.28
C LEU A 185 -0.51 -20.76 3.16
N MET A 186 -0.46 -19.91 2.14
CA MET A 186 0.61 -18.93 1.95
C MET A 186 0.24 -17.61 2.63
#